data_AF-A0A956UIP2-F1
#
_entry.id   AF-A0A956UIP2-F1
#
_cell.length_a   1.000
_cell.length_b   1.000
_cell.length_c   1.000
_cell.angle_alpha   90.00
_cell.angle_beta   90.00
_cell.angle_gamma   90.00
#
_symmetry.space_group_name_H-M   'P 1'
#
loop_
_entity.id
_entity.type
_entity.pdbx_description
1 polymer ?
#
loop_
_entity_poly.entity_id
_entity_poly.type
_entity_poly.pdbx_seq_one_letter_code
_entity_poly.pdbx_strand_id
1 'polypeptide(L)'
;DLGATLCRSAAPSCGSCPVASSCSWLLAGRPVPTAGTSVGPRFETTDRFDRGRIIDAIRRGPHSFDSLVALLPSPHSAQTGRLLSGLEQDGLVVRAVRGFWTLPGDD
;
A
#
# COMPACT_ATOMS: atom_id res chain seq x y z
N ASP A 1 -0.76 14.55 -12.17
CA ASP A 1 0.19 13.45 -11.99
C ASP A 1 0.95 13.22 -13.30
N LEU A 2 2.29 13.20 -13.29
CA LEU A 2 3.08 13.00 -14.50
C LEU A 2 2.94 11.60 -15.08
N GLY A 3 2.83 10.56 -14.24
CA GLY A 3 2.71 9.16 -14.67
C GLY A 3 1.40 8.86 -15.40
N ALA A 4 0.32 9.53 -15.02
CA ALA A 4 -0.98 9.39 -15.66
C ALA A 4 -1.09 10.13 -17.01
N THR A 5 -0.42 11.28 -17.16
CA THR A 5 -0.61 12.16 -18.34
C THR A 5 0.55 12.16 -19.33
N LEU A 6 1.79 12.10 -18.85
CA LEU A 6 2.99 12.30 -19.66
C LEU A 6 3.88 11.05 -19.69
N CYS A 7 4.22 10.47 -18.53
CA CYS A 7 5.12 9.32 -18.39
C CYS A 7 4.36 7.99 -18.40
N ARG A 8 3.42 7.82 -19.35
CA ARG A 8 2.66 6.57 -19.49
C ARG A 8 3.55 5.43 -19.97
N SER A 9 3.40 4.26 -19.36
CA SER A 9 4.27 3.09 -19.60
C SER A 9 4.40 2.67 -21.06
N ALA A 10 3.32 2.77 -21.85
CA ALA A 10 3.32 2.32 -23.25
C ALA A 10 3.77 3.41 -24.24
N ALA A 11 3.53 4.68 -23.94
CA ALA A 11 3.73 5.79 -24.88
C ALA A 11 3.98 7.10 -24.11
N PRO A 12 5.19 7.30 -23.56
CA PRO A 12 5.51 8.49 -22.81
C PRO A 12 5.68 9.70 -23.74
N SER A 13 5.09 10.84 -23.37
CA SER A 13 5.18 12.12 -24.07
C SER A 13 6.40 12.91 -23.60
N CYS A 14 7.59 12.34 -23.76
CA CYS A 14 8.84 12.92 -23.23
C CYS A 14 9.14 14.34 -23.75
N GLY A 15 8.70 14.69 -24.96
CA GLY A 15 8.91 16.03 -25.54
C GLY A 15 8.20 17.15 -24.78
N SER A 16 7.11 16.83 -24.07
CA SER A 16 6.36 17.78 -23.23
C SER A 16 6.61 17.58 -21.74
N CYS A 17 7.56 16.71 -21.36
CA CYS A 17 7.81 16.37 -19.97
C CYS A 17 8.68 17.45 -19.31
N PRO A 18 8.23 18.08 -18.22
CA PRO A 18 8.96 19.18 -17.58
C PRO A 18 10.29 18.75 -16.94
N VAL A 19 10.49 17.45 -16.74
CA VAL A 19 11.74 16.87 -16.18
C VAL A 19 12.56 16.13 -17.22
N ALA A 20 12.30 16.32 -18.52
CA ALA A 20 13.00 15.59 -19.59
C ALA A 20 14.53 15.78 -19.55
N SER A 21 14.99 16.99 -19.22
CA SER A 21 16.42 17.34 -19.15
C SER A 21 17.18 16.65 -18.01
N SER A 22 16.48 16.15 -16.99
CA SER A 22 17.06 15.48 -15.82
C SER A 22 16.57 14.04 -15.62
N CYS A 23 15.70 13.54 -16.51
CA CYS A 23 15.14 12.20 -16.43
C CYS A 23 16.20 11.14 -16.76
N SER A 24 16.68 10.42 -15.75
CA SER A 24 17.71 9.38 -15.89
C SER A 24 17.35 8.30 -16.91
N TRP A 25 16.09 7.84 -16.95
CA TRP A 25 15.64 6.82 -17.92
C TRP A 25 15.67 7.33 -19.37
N LEU A 26 15.27 8.59 -19.59
CA LEU A 26 15.32 9.20 -20.93
C LEU A 26 16.76 9.45 -21.37
N LEU A 27 17.60 9.99 -20.46
CA LEU A 27 19.02 10.26 -20.71
C LEU A 27 19.81 8.96 -20.96
N ALA A 28 19.39 7.85 -20.36
CA ALA A 28 19.94 6.51 -20.62
C ALA A 28 19.47 5.88 -21.95
N GLY A 29 18.71 6.61 -22.77
CA GLY A 29 18.27 6.13 -24.08
C GLY A 29 17.05 5.20 -24.04
N ARG A 30 16.20 5.31 -23.02
CA ARG A 30 14.98 4.50 -22.84
C ARG A 30 15.27 2.99 -22.79
N PRO A 31 16.15 2.52 -21.89
CA PRO A 31 16.47 1.11 -21.80
C PRO A 31 15.21 0.29 -21.51
N VAL A 32 15.09 -0.84 -22.21
CA VAL A 32 14.08 -1.87 -21.90
C VAL A 32 14.45 -2.48 -20.54
N PRO A 33 13.49 -2.64 -19.62
CA PRO A 33 13.74 -3.31 -18.34
C PRO A 33 14.35 -4.70 -18.58
N THR A 34 15.54 -4.94 -18.05
CA THR A 34 16.26 -6.23 -18.16
C THR A 34 15.85 -7.22 -17.08
N ALA A 35 15.17 -6.76 -16.03
CA ALA A 35 14.58 -7.64 -15.03
C ALA A 35 13.41 -8.38 -15.67
N GLY A 36 13.56 -9.70 -15.86
CA GLY A 36 12.41 -10.56 -16.07
C GLY A 36 11.40 -10.30 -14.96
N THR A 37 10.12 -10.23 -15.32
CA THR A 37 9.05 -10.10 -14.34
C THR A 37 9.08 -11.35 -13.47
N SER A 38 9.79 -11.32 -12.34
CA SER A 38 9.57 -12.33 -11.33
C SER A 38 8.10 -12.20 -10.94
N VAL A 39 7.38 -13.32 -11.02
CA VAL A 39 6.02 -13.34 -10.51
C VAL A 39 6.17 -13.14 -9.02
N GLY A 40 5.88 -11.91 -8.57
CA GLY A 40 5.87 -11.58 -7.16
C GLY A 40 4.92 -12.50 -6.39
N PRO A 41 4.97 -12.48 -5.05
CA PRO A 41 3.98 -13.19 -4.25
C PRO A 41 2.57 -12.82 -4.72
N ARG A 42 1.64 -13.78 -4.65
CA ARG A 42 0.23 -13.51 -4.93
C ARG A 42 -0.21 -12.33 -4.07
N PHE A 43 -1.01 -11.43 -4.62
CA PHE A 43 -1.37 -10.20 -3.92
C PHE A 43 -1.98 -10.47 -2.54
N GLU A 44 -2.78 -11.53 -2.44
CA GLU A 44 -3.45 -11.99 -1.23
C GLU A 44 -2.47 -12.42 -0.12
N THR A 45 -1.21 -12.68 -0.45
CA THR A 45 -0.15 -13.06 0.50
C THR A 45 0.74 -11.89 0.91
N THR A 46 0.35 -10.65 0.58
CA THR A 46 1.14 -9.44 0.89
C THR A 46 0.56 -8.69 2.08
N ASP A 47 1.44 -8.02 2.83
CA ASP A 47 1.03 -7.09 3.90
C ASP A 47 0.07 -6.01 3.41
N ARG A 48 0.22 -5.57 2.15
CA ARG A 48 -0.67 -4.59 1.55
C ARG A 48 -2.12 -5.09 1.51
N PHE A 49 -2.32 -6.38 1.22
CA PHE A 49 -3.65 -6.98 1.21
C PHE A 49 -4.23 -7.06 2.63
N ASP A 50 -3.46 -7.58 3.59
CA ASP A 50 -3.93 -7.73 4.97
C ASP A 50 -4.24 -6.37 5.64
N ARG A 51 -3.41 -5.35 5.41
CA ARG A 51 -3.67 -3.97 5.84
C ARG A 51 -4.99 -3.45 5.28
N GLY A 52 -5.26 -3.71 3.99
CA GLY A 52 -6.51 -3.35 3.35
C GLY A 52 -7.71 -4.02 4.00
N ARG A 53 -7.61 -5.29 4.38
CA ARG A 53 -8.67 -6.01 5.11
C ARG A 53 -8.94 -5.42 6.48
N ILE A 54 -7.89 -5.08 7.23
CA ILE A 54 -8.01 -4.41 8.53
C ILE A 54 -8.74 -3.07 8.37
N ILE A 55 -8.33 -2.23 7.41
CA ILE A 55 -8.99 -0.95 7.15
C ILE A 55 -10.46 -1.13 6.74
N ASP A 56 -10.77 -2.10 5.86
CA ASP A 56 -12.14 -2.36 5.43
C ASP A 56 -13.03 -2.85 6.58
N ALA A 57 -12.49 -3.62 7.52
CA ALA A 57 -13.20 -4.01 8.73
C ALA A 57 -13.45 -2.79 9.63
N ILE A 58 -12.42 -2.00 9.93
CA ILE A 58 -12.52 -0.81 10.80
C ILE A 58 -13.49 0.24 10.23
N ARG A 59 -13.58 0.37 8.89
CA ARG A 59 -14.59 1.22 8.23
C ARG A 59 -16.03 0.87 8.58
N ARG A 60 -16.29 -0.34 9.06
CA ARG A 60 -17.63 -0.81 9.46
C ARG A 60 -17.89 -0.64 10.95
N GLY A 61 -16.89 -0.22 11.72
CA GLY A 61 -16.97 0.07 13.15
C GLY A 61 -15.70 -0.26 13.92
N PRO A 62 -15.63 0.11 15.20
CA PRO A 62 -14.47 -0.17 16.04
C PRO A 62 -14.21 -1.67 16.21
N HIS A 63 -12.94 -2.09 16.10
CA HIS A 63 -12.53 -3.50 16.22
C HIS A 63 -11.50 -3.71 17.32
N SER A 64 -11.64 -4.79 18.10
CA SER A 64 -10.62 -5.22 19.08
C SER A 64 -9.47 -5.94 18.39
N PHE A 65 -8.33 -6.05 19.07
CA PHE A 65 -7.17 -6.78 18.55
C PHE A 65 -7.54 -8.21 18.14
N ASP A 66 -8.22 -8.95 19.02
CA ASP A 66 -8.62 -10.34 18.77
C ASP A 66 -9.56 -10.47 17.58
N SER A 67 -10.46 -9.52 17.38
CA SER A 67 -11.35 -9.52 16.20
C SER A 67 -10.59 -9.32 14.89
N LEU A 68 -9.50 -8.53 14.91
CA LEU A 68 -8.63 -8.31 13.76
C LEU A 68 -7.70 -9.51 13.50
N VAL A 69 -7.23 -10.17 14.57
CA VAL A 69 -6.49 -11.44 14.45
C VAL A 69 -7.38 -12.52 13.81
N ALA A 70 -8.65 -12.61 14.22
CA ALA A 70 -9.62 -13.55 13.67
C ALA A 70 -10.01 -13.25 12.21
N LEU A 71 -9.85 -12.01 11.76
CA LEU A 71 -10.10 -11.61 10.37
C LEU A 71 -9.06 -12.22 9.41
N LEU A 72 -7.79 -12.29 9.83
CA LEU A 72 -6.70 -12.72 8.95
C LEU A 72 -6.50 -14.25 9.01
N PRO A 73 -6.29 -14.94 7.86
CA PRO A 73 -6.01 -16.37 7.87
C PRO A 73 -4.65 -16.66 8.49
N SER A 74 -4.44 -17.89 8.96
CA SER A 74 -3.08 -18.38 9.26
C SER A 74 -2.27 -18.49 7.95
N PRO A 75 -0.98 -18.09 7.93
CA PRO A 75 -0.16 -17.62 9.05
C PRO A 75 -0.22 -16.10 9.30
N HIS A 76 -1.00 -15.34 8.54
CA HIS A 76 -1.03 -13.88 8.57
C HIS A 76 -1.63 -13.29 9.87
N SER A 77 -2.48 -14.05 10.57
CA SER A 77 -3.00 -13.61 11.86
C SER A 77 -1.88 -13.30 12.88
N ALA A 78 -0.74 -13.99 12.79
CA ALA A 78 0.42 -13.74 13.65
C ALA A 78 1.09 -12.38 13.40
N GLN A 79 0.92 -11.77 12.21
CA GLN A 79 1.49 -10.46 11.90
C GLN A 79 0.57 -9.29 12.22
N THR A 80 -0.67 -9.52 12.69
CA THR A 80 -1.66 -8.48 12.98
C THR A 80 -1.09 -7.32 13.81
N GLY A 81 -0.30 -7.61 14.86
CA GLY A 81 0.34 -6.58 15.68
C GLY A 81 1.32 -5.69 14.92
N ARG A 82 2.15 -6.28 14.04
CA ARG A 82 3.07 -5.50 13.19
C ARG A 82 2.31 -4.67 12.16
N LEU A 83 1.25 -5.23 11.56
CA LEU A 83 0.42 -4.52 10.58
C LEU A 83 -0.30 -3.33 11.23
N LEU A 84 -0.83 -3.49 12.44
CA LEU A 84 -1.46 -2.40 13.19
C LEU A 84 -0.46 -1.30 13.56
N SER A 85 0.73 -1.67 14.03
CA SER A 85 1.77 -0.68 14.33
C SER A 85 2.16 0.14 13.08
N GLY A 86 2.28 -0.49 11.91
CA GLY A 86 2.54 0.22 10.66
C GLY A 86 1.37 1.11 10.24
N LEU A 87 0.12 0.65 10.42
CA LEU A 87 -1.08 1.46 10.13
C LEU A 87 -1.20 2.68 11.06
N GLU A 88 -0.85 2.54 12.34
CA GLU A 88 -0.81 3.65 13.31
C GLU A 88 0.28 4.67 12.94
N GLN A 89 1.48 4.19 12.58
CA GLN A 89 2.59 5.05 12.15
C GLN A 89 2.24 5.85 10.89
N ASP A 90 1.52 5.22 9.95
CA ASP A 90 1.05 5.86 8.72
C ASP A 90 -0.17 6.77 8.96
N GLY A 91 -0.70 6.84 10.20
CA GLY A 91 -1.87 7.65 10.54
C GLY A 91 -3.17 7.16 9.91
N LEU A 92 -3.28 5.86 9.60
CA LEU A 92 -4.44 5.26 8.95
C LEU A 92 -5.45 4.64 9.93
N VAL A 93 -5.01 4.34 11.15
CA VAL A 93 -5.85 3.88 12.26
C VAL A 93 -5.35 4.49 13.56
N VAL A 94 -6.21 4.56 14.57
CA VAL A 94 -5.83 4.97 15.93
C VAL A 94 -6.34 3.95 16.94
N ARG A 95 -5.67 3.86 18.10
CA ARG A 95 -6.12 3.04 19.22
C ARG A 95 -6.95 3.88 20.20
N ALA A 96 -8.25 3.62 20.27
CA ALA A 96 -9.17 4.29 21.17
C ALA A 96 -9.00 3.84 22.64
N VAL A 97 -9.57 4.61 23.56
CA VAL A 97 -9.41 4.46 25.03
C VAL A 97 -9.79 3.06 25.55
N ARG A 98 -10.67 2.35 24.85
CA ARG A 98 -11.13 1.00 25.22
C ARG A 98 -10.35 -0.14 24.55
N GLY A 99 -9.20 0.15 23.94
CA GLY A 99 -8.37 -0.85 23.26
C GLY A 99 -8.94 -1.33 21.92
N PHE A 100 -9.87 -0.57 21.34
CA PHE A 100 -10.36 -0.76 19.98
C PHE A 100 -9.52 0.06 19.00
N TRP A 101 -9.49 -0.37 17.75
CA TRP A 101 -8.96 0.39 16.63
C TRP A 101 -10.11 1.01 15.83
N THR A 102 -9.94 2.28 15.50
CA THR A 102 -10.87 3.10 14.71
C THR A 102 -10.11 3.78 13.57
N LEU A 103 -10.84 4.39 12.63
CA LEU A 103 -10.22 5.36 11.74
C LEU A 103 -9.91 6.64 12.53
N PRO A 104 -8.91 7.42 12.11
CA PRO A 104 -8.65 8.72 12.72
C PRO A 104 -9.88 9.64 12.60
N GLY A 105 -10.33 10.21 13.71
CA GLY A 105 -11.48 11.13 13.75
C GLY A 105 -12.84 10.46 14.04
N ASP A 106 -12.86 9.13 14.20
CA ASP A 106 -14.05 8.36 14.60
C ASP A 106 -14.05 8.02 16.10
N ASP A 107 -13.17 8.64 16.88
CA ASP A 107 -12.94 8.43 18.32
C ASP A 107 -13.99 9.08 19.27
#